data_AF-A0A0D8XXZ4-F1
#
_entry.id   AF-A0A0D8XXZ4-F1
#
_cell.length_a   1.000
_cell.length_b   1.000
_cell.length_c   1.000
_cell.angle_alpha   90.00
_cell.angle_beta   90.00
_cell.angle_gamma   90.00
#
_symmetry.space_group_name_H-M   'P 1'
#
loop_
_entity.id
_entity.type
_entity.pdbx_description
1 polymer ?
#
loop_
_entity_poly.entity_id
_entity_poly.type
_entity_poly.pdbx_seq_one_letter_code
_entity_poly.pdbx_strand_id
1 'polypeptide(L)'
;MENEEMLATEEKEFHDIVVADIDEGYYSLSMKTYAMLYFKTTRYRMTKCLVKADSDNVLLIRNYERLCDETSMLKTTCLSYVIDILAYCIGYCKLRMLPEDVLFTGIFAEKAGIRRTHTDGMSFIDAPEYICRDFKHTYSIHMNRVQNPKNYFKRLISMEGESC
;
A
#
# COMPACT_ATOMS: atom_id res chain seq x y z
N MET A 1 -18.63 -17.03 -13.41
CA MET A 1 -18.96 -16.71 -14.81
C MET A 1 -18.99 -15.21 -15.06
N GLU A 2 -19.96 -14.42 -14.61
CA GLU A 2 -20.03 -12.98 -14.99
C GLU A 2 -18.80 -12.16 -14.53
N ASN A 3 -18.32 -12.37 -13.30
CA ASN A 3 -17.12 -11.68 -12.81
C ASN A 3 -15.82 -12.11 -13.52
N GLU A 4 -15.70 -13.38 -13.91
CA GLU A 4 -14.49 -13.90 -14.55
C GLU A 4 -14.35 -13.38 -15.99
N GLU A 5 -15.49 -13.23 -16.69
CA GLU A 5 -15.51 -12.65 -18.04
C GLU A 5 -15.21 -11.14 -18.03
N MET A 6 -15.72 -10.41 -17.03
CA MET A 6 -15.38 -8.99 -16.85
C MET A 6 -13.89 -8.82 -16.54
N LEU A 7 -13.34 -9.62 -15.62
CA LEU A 7 -11.90 -9.61 -15.30
C LEU A 7 -11.04 -9.94 -16.52
N ALA A 8 -11.44 -10.94 -17.32
CA ALA A 8 -10.71 -11.29 -18.54
C ALA A 8 -10.74 -10.18 -19.59
N THR A 9 -11.81 -9.38 -19.63
CA THR A 9 -11.93 -8.23 -20.52
C THR A 9 -11.06 -7.07 -20.04
N GLU A 10 -11.09 -6.76 -18.74
CA GLU A 10 -10.28 -5.72 -18.11
C GLU A 10 -8.78 -6.01 -18.26
N GLU A 11 -8.36 -7.25 -17.96
CA GLU A 11 -6.96 -7.67 -18.10
C GLU A 11 -6.51 -7.66 -19.56
N LYS A 12 -7.42 -7.92 -20.51
CA LYS A 12 -7.10 -7.83 -21.95
C LYS A 12 -6.91 -6.38 -22.41
N GLU A 13 -7.53 -5.41 -21.75
CA GLU A 13 -7.47 -4.00 -22.12
C GLU A 13 -6.31 -3.27 -21.44
N PHE A 14 -6.12 -3.48 -20.13
CA PHE A 14 -5.20 -2.67 -19.31
C PHE A 14 -3.91 -3.39 -18.90
N HIS A 15 -3.90 -4.74 -18.90
CA HIS A 15 -2.73 -5.56 -18.58
C HIS A 15 -2.06 -5.23 -17.23
N ASP A 16 -2.87 -4.88 -16.23
CA ASP A 16 -2.44 -4.42 -14.92
C ASP A 16 -3.02 -5.23 -13.75
N ILE A 17 -3.68 -6.37 -14.02
CA ILE A 17 -4.26 -7.24 -13.01
C ILE A 17 -3.35 -8.44 -12.73
N VAL A 18 -3.08 -8.68 -11.44
CA VAL A 18 -2.43 -9.91 -10.97
C VAL A 18 -3.43 -10.70 -10.16
N VAL A 19 -3.90 -11.83 -10.71
CA VAL A 19 -4.81 -12.75 -10.02
C VAL A 19 -4.00 -13.76 -9.22
N ALA A 20 -4.30 -13.88 -7.93
CA ALA A 20 -3.77 -14.91 -7.04
C ALA A 20 -4.89 -15.87 -6.65
N ASP A 21 -4.62 -17.17 -6.70
CA ASP A 21 -5.56 -18.22 -6.31
C ASP A 21 -5.68 -18.30 -4.77
N ILE A 22 -6.49 -17.39 -4.22
CA ILE A 22 -6.71 -17.19 -2.79
C ILE A 22 -8.20 -16.96 -2.57
N ASP A 23 -8.81 -17.72 -1.66
CA ASP A 23 -10.19 -17.48 -1.23
C ASP A 23 -10.33 -16.08 -0.63
N GLU A 24 -11.16 -15.24 -1.23
CA GLU A 24 -11.32 -13.85 -0.83
C GLU A 24 -12.03 -13.70 0.53
N GLY A 25 -11.43 -12.92 1.41
CA GLY A 25 -11.97 -12.59 2.72
C GLY A 25 -11.06 -11.62 3.47
N TYR A 26 -11.59 -10.98 4.50
CA TYR A 26 -10.82 -9.99 5.26
C TYR A 26 -9.52 -10.57 5.85
N TYR A 27 -9.56 -11.80 6.35
CA TYR A 27 -8.37 -12.44 6.92
C TYR A 27 -7.39 -12.99 5.87
N SER A 28 -7.84 -13.14 4.62
CA SER A 28 -6.96 -13.53 3.50
C SER A 28 -6.26 -12.34 2.83
N LEU A 29 -6.50 -11.10 3.28
CA LEU A 29 -5.71 -9.93 2.88
C LEU A 29 -4.21 -10.14 3.15
N SER A 30 -3.87 -10.82 4.25
CA SER A 30 -2.49 -11.22 4.55
C SER A 30 -1.86 -12.07 3.45
N MET A 31 -2.64 -12.97 2.84
CA MET A 31 -2.19 -13.79 1.72
C MET A 31 -2.08 -12.98 0.43
N LYS A 32 -2.97 -12.00 0.19
CA LYS A 32 -2.86 -11.08 -0.94
C LYS A 32 -1.59 -10.24 -0.87
N THR A 33 -1.25 -9.73 0.31
CA THR A 33 0.01 -8.98 0.50
C THR A 33 1.23 -9.88 0.36
N TYR A 34 1.17 -11.12 0.84
CA TYR A 34 2.23 -12.09 0.57
C TYR A 34 2.40 -12.32 -0.94
N ALA A 35 1.31 -12.55 -1.68
CA ALA A 35 1.34 -12.74 -3.12
C ALA A 35 1.92 -11.51 -3.86
N MET A 36 1.54 -10.29 -3.45
CA MET A 36 2.10 -9.05 -3.97
C MET A 36 3.61 -8.96 -3.73
N LEU A 37 4.09 -9.24 -2.51
CA LEU A 37 5.52 -9.21 -2.20
C LEU A 37 6.29 -10.29 -2.96
N TYR A 38 5.72 -11.49 -3.08
CA TYR A 38 6.30 -12.57 -3.87
C TYR A 38 6.39 -12.19 -5.36
N PHE A 39 5.34 -11.61 -5.93
CA PHE A 39 5.33 -11.11 -7.30
C PHE A 39 6.39 -10.01 -7.51
N LYS A 40 6.46 -9.04 -6.59
CA LYS A 40 7.51 -7.99 -6.62
C LYS A 40 8.90 -8.59 -6.63
N THR A 41 9.19 -9.52 -5.73
CA THR A 41 10.55 -10.08 -5.57
C THR A 41 10.93 -11.09 -6.65
N THR A 42 9.97 -11.67 -7.36
CA THR A 42 10.25 -12.61 -8.45
C THR A 42 10.27 -11.95 -9.82
N ARG A 43 9.36 -11.00 -10.09
CA ARG A 43 9.20 -10.36 -11.41
C ARG A 43 9.79 -8.95 -11.50
N TYR A 44 9.76 -8.18 -10.40
CA TYR A 44 10.11 -6.75 -10.39
C TYR A 44 11.17 -6.43 -9.33
N ARG A 45 12.28 -7.16 -9.34
CA ARG A 45 13.36 -7.09 -8.33
C ARG A 45 13.97 -5.69 -8.19
N MET A 46 14.08 -4.98 -9.32
CA MET A 46 14.79 -3.71 -9.43
C MET A 46 13.96 -2.49 -9.02
N THR A 47 12.69 -2.67 -8.63
CA THR A 47 11.88 -1.51 -8.21
C THR A 47 12.42 -0.92 -6.92
N LYS A 48 12.60 0.39 -6.94
CA LYS A 48 13.22 1.19 -5.88
C LYS A 48 12.33 1.24 -4.62
N CYS A 49 11.05 1.51 -4.82
CA CYS A 49 10.05 1.58 -3.77
C CYS A 49 8.79 0.81 -4.16
N LEU A 50 8.03 0.39 -3.16
CA LEU A 50 6.74 -0.26 -3.30
C LEU A 50 5.75 0.50 -2.42
N VAL A 51 4.65 0.97 -3.02
CA VAL A 51 3.53 1.57 -2.31
C VAL A 51 2.37 0.59 -2.42
N LYS A 52 1.85 0.15 -1.27
CA LYS A 52 0.59 -0.58 -1.18
C LYS A 52 -0.50 0.42 -0.74
N ALA A 53 -1.63 0.38 -1.42
CA ALA A 53 -2.80 1.17 -1.07
C ALA A 53 -4.06 0.37 -1.39
N ASP A 54 -5.13 0.64 -0.65
CA ASP A 54 -6.45 0.07 -0.93
C ASP A 54 -7.11 0.82 -2.09
N SER A 55 -8.07 0.17 -2.78
CA SER A 55 -8.75 0.72 -3.97
C SER A 55 -9.58 1.97 -3.70
N ASP A 56 -9.86 2.27 -2.44
CA ASP A 56 -10.55 3.47 -1.98
C ASP A 56 -9.59 4.59 -1.53
N ASN A 57 -8.29 4.47 -1.80
CA ASN A 57 -7.32 5.55 -1.58
C ASN A 57 -7.02 6.33 -2.85
N VAL A 58 -7.02 7.66 -2.74
CA VAL A 58 -6.47 8.55 -3.78
C VAL A 58 -5.06 8.95 -3.39
N LEU A 59 -4.12 8.75 -4.31
CA LEU A 59 -2.69 8.97 -4.10
C LEU A 59 -2.19 10.16 -4.92
N LEU A 60 -1.27 10.94 -4.35
CA LEU A 60 -0.48 11.94 -5.07
C LEU A 60 0.89 11.34 -5.40
N ILE A 61 0.97 10.65 -6.54
CA ILE A 61 2.13 9.83 -6.95
C ILE A 61 3.46 10.60 -6.87
N ARG A 62 3.48 11.86 -7.33
CA ARG A 62 4.66 12.74 -7.31
C ARG A 62 5.28 12.89 -5.91
N ASN A 63 4.46 12.89 -4.86
CA ASN A 63 4.96 13.02 -3.49
C ASN A 63 5.53 11.71 -2.98
N TYR A 64 4.95 10.57 -3.35
CA TYR A 64 5.55 9.27 -3.10
C TYR A 64 6.89 9.07 -3.82
N GLU A 65 7.04 9.59 -5.04
CA GLU A 65 8.33 9.58 -5.75
C GLU A 65 9.40 10.37 -5.00
N ARG A 66 9.08 11.59 -4.54
CA ARG A 66 9.97 12.41 -3.70
C ARG A 66 10.35 11.68 -2.41
N LEU A 67 9.35 11.15 -1.69
CA LEU A 67 9.58 10.41 -0.45
C LEU A 67 10.44 9.16 -0.70
N CYS A 68 10.23 8.47 -1.82
CA CYS A 68 11.06 7.34 -2.23
C CYS A 68 12.51 7.77 -2.47
N ASP A 69 12.74 8.90 -3.15
CA ASP A 69 14.07 9.43 -3.38
C ASP A 69 14.79 9.78 -2.07
N GLU A 70 14.10 10.49 -1.18
CA GLU A 70 14.62 10.91 0.14
C GLU A 70 14.94 9.72 1.05
N THR A 71 14.11 8.68 1.02
CA THR A 71 14.25 7.50 1.90
C THR A 71 15.14 6.41 1.32
N SER A 72 15.36 6.38 0.00
CA SER A 72 16.13 5.32 -0.67
C SER A 72 17.61 5.22 -0.30
N MET A 73 18.13 6.17 0.48
CA MET A 73 19.45 6.03 1.10
C MET A 73 19.47 5.00 2.25
N LEU A 74 18.32 4.49 2.69
CA LEU A 74 18.17 3.43 3.70
C LEU A 74 17.97 2.04 3.06
N LYS A 75 19.08 1.45 2.63
CA LYS A 75 19.40 0.02 2.37
C LYS A 75 18.34 -0.96 1.82
N THR A 76 18.73 -1.53 0.68
CA THR A 76 18.13 -2.51 -0.23
C THR A 76 17.87 -3.95 0.28
N THR A 77 17.95 -4.25 1.59
CA THR A 77 17.93 -5.65 2.08
C THR A 77 16.69 -6.09 2.85
N CYS A 78 15.66 -5.26 3.02
CA CYS A 78 14.59 -5.55 3.97
C CYS A 78 13.46 -6.48 3.46
N LEU A 79 13.17 -6.51 2.15
CA LEU A 79 11.98 -7.20 1.62
C LEU A 79 12.09 -8.73 1.52
N SER A 80 13.28 -9.27 1.26
CA SER A 80 13.50 -10.73 1.15
C SER A 80 13.28 -11.43 2.50
N TYR A 81 13.76 -10.83 3.60
CA TYR A 81 13.60 -11.38 4.94
C TYR A 81 12.14 -11.47 5.39
N VAL A 82 11.28 -10.52 4.99
CA VAL A 82 9.86 -10.53 5.33
C VAL A 82 9.15 -11.72 4.67
N ILE A 83 9.50 -12.06 3.42
CA ILE A 83 8.93 -13.22 2.70
C ILE A 83 9.34 -14.53 3.37
N ASP A 84 10.61 -14.67 3.76
CA ASP A 84 11.11 -15.87 4.42
C ASP A 84 10.43 -16.10 5.79
N ILE A 85 10.21 -15.03 6.57
CA ILE A 85 9.45 -15.09 7.83
C ILE A 85 7.99 -15.50 7.57
N LEU A 86 7.39 -15.03 6.48
CA LEU A 86 6.01 -15.38 6.10
C LEU A 86 5.84 -16.84 5.71
N ALA A 87 6.75 -17.38 4.88
CA ALA A 87 6.73 -18.80 4.52
C ALA A 87 6.78 -19.69 5.78
N TYR A 88 7.58 -19.28 6.77
CA TYR A 88 7.65 -19.94 8.07
C TYR A 88 6.39 -19.75 8.92
N CYS A 89 5.80 -18.56 8.95
CA CYS A 89 4.65 -18.24 9.80
C CYS A 89 3.30 -18.74 9.25
N ILE A 90 3.11 -18.79 7.93
CA ILE A 90 1.90 -19.31 7.27
C ILE A 90 1.72 -20.81 7.55
N GLY A 91 2.83 -21.56 7.65
CA GLY A 91 2.80 -23.00 7.93
C GLY A 91 2.44 -23.37 9.37
N TYR A 92 2.62 -22.47 10.35
CA TYR A 92 2.74 -22.89 11.76
C TYR A 92 1.94 -22.12 12.81
N CYS A 93 1.21 -21.02 12.53
CA CYS A 93 0.68 -20.23 13.64
C CYS A 93 -0.71 -19.60 13.55
N LYS A 94 -1.28 -19.42 14.76
CA LYS A 94 -2.51 -18.72 15.20
C LYS A 94 -2.63 -17.24 14.76
N LEU A 95 -1.83 -16.81 13.80
CA LEU A 95 -1.81 -15.45 13.24
C LEU A 95 -2.90 -15.23 12.18
N ARG A 96 -3.64 -16.29 11.81
CA ARG A 96 -4.71 -16.27 10.80
C ARG A 96 -5.83 -15.25 11.05
N MET A 97 -5.95 -14.68 12.25
CA MET A 97 -7.01 -13.71 12.59
C MET A 97 -6.49 -12.29 12.85
N LEU A 98 -5.22 -12.01 12.58
CA LEU A 98 -4.73 -10.63 12.67
C LEU A 98 -4.93 -9.88 11.35
N PRO A 99 -5.24 -8.58 11.39
CA PRO A 99 -5.26 -7.74 10.21
C PRO A 99 -3.91 -7.76 9.49
N GLU A 100 -3.96 -7.64 8.17
CA GLU A 100 -2.79 -7.66 7.30
C GLU A 100 -1.74 -6.60 7.69
N ASP A 101 -2.16 -5.36 7.97
CA ASP A 101 -1.23 -4.29 8.34
C ASP A 101 -0.50 -4.60 9.65
N VAL A 102 -1.18 -5.22 10.62
CA VAL A 102 -0.58 -5.65 11.90
C VAL A 102 0.50 -6.70 11.65
N LEU A 103 0.28 -7.60 10.70
CA LEU A 103 1.25 -8.63 10.35
C LEU A 103 2.44 -8.04 9.59
N PHE A 104 2.20 -7.38 8.45
CA PHE A 104 3.25 -6.96 7.53
C PHE A 104 3.99 -5.71 7.97
N THR A 105 3.26 -4.67 8.37
CA THR A 105 3.88 -3.42 8.83
C THR A 105 4.24 -3.48 10.31
N GLY A 106 3.57 -4.32 11.12
CA GLY A 106 3.88 -4.50 12.53
C GLY A 106 4.89 -5.61 12.80
N ILE A 107 4.38 -6.83 13.01
CA ILE A 107 5.13 -7.97 13.56
C ILE A 107 6.30 -8.38 12.66
N PHE A 108 6.07 -8.51 11.35
CA PHE A 108 7.11 -8.96 10.43
C PHE A 108 8.17 -7.89 10.19
N ALA A 109 7.79 -6.62 10.13
CA ALA A 109 8.74 -5.52 10.07
C ALA A 109 9.65 -5.49 11.30
N GLU A 110 9.09 -5.65 12.50
CA GLU A 110 9.85 -5.71 13.75
C GLU A 110 10.82 -6.90 13.77
N LYS A 111 10.34 -8.10 13.42
CA LYS A 111 11.19 -9.29 13.35
C LYS A 111 12.31 -9.17 12.31
N ALA A 112 12.08 -8.46 11.21
CA ALA A 112 13.07 -8.20 10.19
C ALA A 112 14.01 -7.03 10.53
N GLY A 113 13.87 -6.41 11.72
CA GLY A 113 14.69 -5.27 12.13
C GLY A 113 14.40 -3.99 11.33
N ILE A 114 13.23 -3.91 10.68
CA ILE A 114 12.84 -2.76 9.86
C ILE A 114 12.28 -1.68 10.78
N ARG A 115 13.00 -0.56 10.89
CA ARG A 115 12.51 0.61 11.62
C ARG A 115 11.45 1.32 10.79
N ARG A 116 10.25 1.46 11.36
CA ARG A 116 9.18 2.27 10.79
C ARG A 116 9.34 3.74 11.14
N THR A 117 9.03 4.60 10.18
CA THR A 117 8.99 6.05 10.35
C THR A 117 7.59 6.53 10.08
N HIS A 118 7.00 7.24 11.05
CA HIS A 118 5.72 7.91 10.84
C HIS A 118 5.93 9.08 9.88
N THR A 119 5.14 9.14 8.81
CA THR A 119 5.12 10.27 7.88
C THR A 119 3.76 10.93 7.97
N ASP A 120 3.78 12.21 8.32
CA ASP A 120 2.59 13.05 8.28
C ASP A 120 2.11 13.20 6.82
N GLY A 121 0.80 13.14 6.56
CA GLY A 121 0.24 13.45 5.23
C GLY A 121 -0.41 12.27 4.50
N MET A 122 -0.45 11.11 5.15
CA MET A 122 -1.30 9.98 4.76
C MET A 122 -2.60 10.06 5.58
N SER A 123 -3.71 10.46 4.96
CA SER A 123 -4.97 10.79 5.66
C SER A 123 -6.00 9.66 5.62
N PHE A 124 -6.38 9.15 6.80
CA PHE A 124 -7.32 8.02 6.95
C PHE A 124 -8.81 8.37 6.84
N ILE A 125 -9.19 9.59 7.20
CA ILE A 125 -10.58 10.07 7.15
C ILE A 125 -10.51 11.50 6.63
N ASP A 126 -11.66 12.03 6.14
CA ASP A 126 -11.87 13.45 5.82
C ASP A 126 -10.82 14.33 6.47
N ALA A 127 -10.20 15.22 5.71
CA ALA A 127 -9.03 15.98 6.11
C ALA A 127 -9.37 17.36 6.71
N PRO A 128 -10.09 17.51 7.87
CA PRO A 128 -10.35 18.81 8.46
C PRO A 128 -9.13 19.34 9.22
N GLU A 129 -8.23 18.46 9.70
CA GLU A 129 -7.04 18.85 10.46
C GLU A 129 -5.83 19.24 9.57
N TYR A 130 -5.98 19.18 8.25
CA TYR A 130 -4.90 19.40 7.28
C TYR A 130 -4.86 20.83 6.71
N ILE A 131 -5.77 21.70 7.15
CA ILE A 131 -5.89 23.09 6.67
C ILE A 131 -4.65 23.93 7.03
N CYS A 132 -3.84 23.48 7.99
CA CYS A 132 -2.66 24.21 8.40
C CYS A 132 -1.45 23.30 8.65
N ARG A 133 -0.58 23.19 7.64
CA ARG A 133 0.73 22.55 7.76
C ARG A 133 1.76 23.37 7.02
N ASP A 134 2.55 24.15 7.76
CA ASP A 134 3.71 24.87 7.25
C ASP A 134 4.57 23.95 6.36
N PHE A 135 4.39 24.07 5.05
CA PHE A 135 5.19 23.40 4.01
C PHE A 135 5.22 21.85 4.04
N LYS A 136 4.24 21.17 4.66
CA LYS A 136 4.22 19.69 4.64
C LYS A 136 3.54 19.12 3.38
N HIS A 137 4.07 18.00 2.89
CA HIS A 137 3.52 17.28 1.75
C HIS A 137 2.28 16.44 2.12
N THR A 138 1.33 16.37 1.19
CA THR A 138 0.21 15.43 1.22
C THR A 138 0.50 14.23 0.32
N TYR A 139 0.16 13.03 0.78
CA TYR A 139 0.48 11.79 0.08
C TYR A 139 -0.79 11.07 -0.37
N SER A 140 -1.76 10.90 0.52
CA SER A 140 -2.98 10.16 0.22
C SER A 140 -4.18 10.62 1.03
N ILE A 141 -5.38 10.33 0.51
CA ILE A 141 -6.65 10.51 1.22
C ILE A 141 -7.58 9.32 0.95
N HIS A 142 -8.18 8.79 2.00
CA HIS A 142 -9.16 7.71 1.93
C HIS A 142 -10.56 8.22 1.52
N MET A 143 -11.23 7.50 0.62
CA MET A 143 -12.55 7.84 0.09
C MET A 143 -13.67 7.23 0.94
N ASN A 144 -14.22 8.00 1.88
CA ASN A 144 -15.21 7.48 2.85
C ASN A 144 -16.68 7.45 2.40
N ARG A 145 -17.09 8.33 1.48
CA ARG A 145 -18.53 8.60 1.22
C ARG A 145 -18.90 8.72 -0.24
N VAL A 146 -18.13 9.49 -1.02
CA VAL A 146 -18.41 9.74 -2.44
C VAL A 146 -17.30 9.07 -3.25
N GLN A 147 -17.63 8.01 -3.98
CA GLN A 147 -16.68 7.28 -4.84
C GLN A 147 -16.38 8.04 -6.13
N ASN A 148 -16.02 9.32 -6.04
CA ASN A 148 -15.51 10.09 -7.17
C ASN A 148 -14.04 10.45 -6.92
N PRO A 149 -13.09 9.62 -7.38
CA PRO A 149 -11.67 9.84 -7.13
C PRO A 149 -11.19 11.19 -7.68
N LYS A 150 -11.84 11.75 -8.72
CA LYS A 150 -11.47 13.07 -9.27
C LYS A 150 -11.69 14.19 -8.26
N ASN A 151 -12.76 14.13 -7.47
CA ASN A 151 -13.04 15.15 -6.46
C ASN A 151 -12.05 15.06 -5.30
N TYR A 152 -11.74 13.85 -4.85
CA TYR A 152 -10.75 13.61 -3.80
C TYR A 152 -9.34 13.97 -4.27
N PHE A 153 -9.01 13.75 -5.55
CA PHE A 153 -7.73 14.17 -6.13
C PHE A 153 -7.59 15.70 -6.17
N LYS A 154 -8.64 16.42 -6.58
CA LYS A 154 -8.64 17.90 -6.53
C LYS A 154 -8.44 18.41 -5.11
N ARG A 155 -9.12 17.80 -4.13
CA ARG A 155 -8.95 18.11 -2.70
C ARG A 155 -7.54 17.79 -2.21
N LEU A 156 -6.96 16.68 -2.65
CA LEU A 156 -5.60 16.27 -2.27
C LEU A 156 -4.55 17.27 -2.75
N ILE A 157 -4.66 17.74 -3.99
CA ILE A 157 -3.79 18.76 -4.57
C ILE A 157 -3.98 20.10 -3.87
N SER A 158 -5.22 20.51 -3.57
CA SER A 158 -5.48 21.80 -2.91
C SER A 158 -4.97 21.88 -1.47
N MET A 159 -4.48 20.77 -0.91
CA MET A 159 -3.84 20.73 0.41
C MET A 159 -2.30 20.74 0.31
N GLU A 160 -1.72 20.65 -0.89
CA GLU A 160 -0.26 20.61 -1.07
C GLU A 160 0.33 22.03 -1.06
N GLY A 161 1.27 22.30 -0.15
CA GLY A 161 2.09 23.51 -0.18
C GLY A 161 1.38 24.82 0.18
N GLU A 162 0.14 24.75 0.68
CA GLU A 162 -0.58 25.90 1.22
C GLU A 162 0.07 26.36 2.54
N SER A 163 0.43 27.64 2.62
CA SER A 163 0.82 28.30 3.86
C SER A 163 -0.44 28.64 4.66
N CYS A 164 -0.43 28.33 5.96
CA CYS A 164 -1.17 29.14 6.91
C CYS A 164 -0.30 30.34 7.36
#